data_AF-A0A830BD60-F1
#
_entry.id   AF-A0A830BD60-F1
#
_cell.length_a   1.000
_cell.length_b   1.000
_cell.length_c   1.000
_cell.angle_alpha   90.00
_cell.angle_beta   90.00
_cell.angle_gamma   90.00
#
_symmetry.space_group_name_H-M   'P 1'
#
loop_
_entity.id
_entity.type
_entity.pdbx_description
1 polymer ?
#
loop_
_entity_poly.entity_id
_entity_poly.type
_entity_poly.pdbx_seq_one_letter_code
_entity_poly.pdbx_strand_id
1 'polypeptide(L)'
;MISFKAIQPFTPNHSPFSEKKTFLKRKLVVSLCTSNNSNDSDEKTPPPKGDSRKQELLARIAMLQTQKIRLTDYLDERSEYLTQFAEEANAEIDQIGENALRELDEAGARIMGNIESQMQAFEESMEMNKMENEENEKKVADFEGQIEKDRNEGLFFKNLGEKRPVDEGKAKEEAEKIRELTKKSAGSVIRRNIYIVLIGLVVIGIADATIFSFTPDWRKIGVLGVILVGLITQLVYEQSMLSETDKESRRQ
;
A
#
# COMPACT_ATOMS: atom_id res chain seq x y z
N MET A 1 -1.04 -2.64 -7.49
CA MET A 1 0.07 -2.20 -6.62
C MET A 1 -0.49 -1.24 -5.59
N ILE A 2 -0.71 -1.71 -4.36
CA ILE A 2 -1.18 -0.86 -3.26
C ILE A 2 0.08 -0.50 -2.48
N SER A 3 0.49 0.76 -2.57
CA SER A 3 1.66 1.28 -1.87
C SER A 3 1.26 1.60 -0.43
N PHE A 4 1.72 0.78 0.51
CA PHE A 4 1.59 1.11 1.94
C PHE A 4 2.64 2.17 2.26
N LYS A 5 2.18 3.42 2.37
CA LYS A 5 2.99 4.55 2.82
C LYS A 5 3.28 4.35 4.31
N ALA A 6 4.56 4.20 4.64
CA ALA A 6 5.02 4.04 6.02
C ALA A 6 4.61 5.25 6.87
N ILE A 7 3.93 5.00 7.98
CA ILE A 7 3.63 5.99 9.01
C ILE A 7 4.96 6.34 9.69
N GLN A 8 5.44 7.57 9.46
CA GLN A 8 6.60 8.09 10.17
C GLN A 8 6.26 8.24 11.66
N PRO A 9 7.16 7.84 12.58
CA PRO A 9 7.00 8.19 13.98
C PRO A 9 7.13 9.71 14.12
N PHE A 10 6.09 10.33 14.68
CA PHE A 10 6.07 11.75 15.01
C PHE A 10 7.20 12.07 15.98
N THR A 11 8.20 12.82 15.52
CA THR A 11 9.11 13.54 16.41
C THR A 11 8.33 14.72 17.00
N PRO A 12 8.27 14.89 18.33
CA PRO A 12 7.69 16.10 18.90
C PRO A 12 8.58 17.27 18.49
N ASN A 13 8.11 18.07 17.55
CA ASN A 13 8.72 19.35 17.23
C ASN A 13 8.50 20.26 18.43
N HIS A 14 9.44 20.25 19.37
CA HIS A 14 9.59 21.33 20.33
C HIS A 14 10.02 22.57 19.56
N SER A 15 9.04 23.32 19.04
CA SER A 15 9.27 24.71 18.68
C SER A 15 9.75 25.45 19.94
N PRO A 16 10.91 26.15 19.89
CA PRO A 16 11.34 26.95 21.01
C PRO A 16 10.47 28.21 21.02
N PHE A 17 9.30 28.14 21.67
CA PHE A 17 8.51 29.33 21.89
C PHE A 17 9.26 30.23 22.87
N SER A 18 9.55 31.41 22.35
CA SER A 18 10.26 32.53 22.97
C SER A 18 9.74 32.78 24.39
N GLU A 19 10.56 32.46 25.39
CA GLU A 19 10.42 33.01 26.75
C GLU A 19 10.51 34.53 26.64
N LYS A 20 9.39 35.22 26.46
CA LYS A 20 9.29 36.65 26.73
C LYS A 20 9.34 36.84 28.24
N LYS A 21 10.55 36.71 28.79
CA LYS A 21 10.92 37.12 30.14
C LYS A 21 10.84 38.64 30.24
N THR A 22 9.63 39.19 30.42
CA THR A 22 9.47 40.53 30.96
C THR A 22 9.68 40.51 32.47
N PHE A 23 10.94 40.34 32.89
CA PHE A 23 11.34 40.69 34.26
C PHE A 23 11.27 42.22 34.40
N LEU A 24 10.12 42.73 34.83
CA LEU A 24 10.00 44.07 35.38
C LEU A 24 10.90 44.16 36.63
N LYS A 25 12.14 44.63 36.44
CA LYS A 25 13.05 45.02 37.51
C LYS A 25 12.43 46.20 38.27
N ARG A 26 11.60 45.91 39.27
CA ARG A 26 11.13 46.93 40.22
C ARG A 26 12.32 47.32 41.09
N LYS A 27 12.94 48.47 40.81
CA LYS A 27 13.98 49.08 41.65
C LYS A 27 13.38 49.34 43.03
N LEU A 28 13.76 48.51 44.01
CA LEU A 28 13.54 48.81 45.43
C LEU A 28 14.57 49.86 45.84
N VAL A 29 14.14 51.13 45.86
CA VAL A 29 14.93 52.23 46.44
C VAL A 29 14.82 52.10 47.95
N VAL A 30 15.82 51.48 48.57
CA VAL A 30 16.02 51.53 50.02
C VAL A 30 16.65 52.88 50.33
N SER A 31 15.82 53.84 50.77
CA SER A 31 16.30 55.11 51.32
C SER A 31 16.89 54.83 52.71
N LEU A 32 18.22 54.74 52.78
CA LEU A 32 18.94 54.76 54.05
C LEU A 32 19.04 56.23 54.47
N CYS A 33 18.27 56.63 55.48
CA CYS A 33 18.37 57.98 56.05
C CYS A 33 19.74 58.14 56.73
N THR A 34 20.69 58.77 56.04
CA THR A 34 21.91 59.31 56.62
C THR A 34 21.53 60.52 57.47
N SER A 35 21.67 60.42 58.79
CA SER A 35 21.56 61.56 59.69
C SER A 35 22.76 62.48 59.48
N ASN A 36 22.52 63.66 58.92
CA ASN A 36 23.50 64.74 58.87
C ASN A 36 23.82 65.23 60.29
N ASN A 37 25.10 65.35 60.61
CA ASN A 37 25.57 66.12 61.75
C ASN A 37 25.31 67.62 61.48
N SER A 38 24.40 68.22 62.23
CA SER A 38 24.37 69.66 62.46
C SER A 38 23.94 69.91 63.89
N ASN A 39 24.81 70.60 64.64
CA ASN A 39 24.65 70.92 66.06
C ASN A 39 23.46 71.84 66.34
N ASP A 40 23.01 71.76 67.59
CA ASP A 40 22.16 72.68 68.37
C ASP A 40 20.67 72.77 68.01
N SER A 41 19.84 72.11 68.83
CA SER A 41 19.08 72.79 69.89
C SER A 41 18.17 71.79 70.63
N ASP A 42 18.12 71.93 71.95
CA ASP A 42 17.33 71.13 72.89
C ASP A 42 15.83 71.04 72.54
N GLU A 43 15.36 69.85 72.17
CA GLU A 43 14.00 69.41 72.49
C GLU A 43 14.00 67.89 72.74
N LYS A 44 13.89 67.52 74.02
CA LYS A 44 13.85 66.13 74.48
C LYS A 44 12.53 65.48 74.07
N THR A 45 12.50 64.90 72.88
CA THR A 45 11.60 63.78 72.58
C THR A 45 12.48 62.56 72.30
N PRO A 46 12.45 61.50 73.12
CA PRO A 46 13.24 60.31 72.81
C PRO A 46 12.78 59.74 71.46
N PRO A 47 13.70 59.42 70.53
CA PRO A 47 13.32 58.77 69.28
C PRO A 47 12.57 57.47 69.62
N PRO A 48 11.52 57.10 68.87
CA PRO A 48 10.74 55.91 69.16
C PRO A 48 11.66 54.68 69.06
N LYS A 49 12.15 54.23 70.22
CA LYS A 49 13.10 53.12 70.33
C LYS A 49 12.31 51.83 70.17
N GLY A 50 12.10 51.42 68.91
CA GLY A 50 11.48 50.15 68.58
C GLY A 50 12.28 48.99 69.16
N ASP A 51 11.58 48.00 69.72
CA ASP A 51 12.17 46.76 70.21
C ASP A 51 12.76 45.98 69.02
N SER A 52 14.08 45.77 69.02
CA SER A 52 14.82 45.11 67.93
C SER A 52 14.31 43.69 67.66
N ARG A 53 13.83 42.97 68.70
CA ARG A 53 13.24 41.63 68.54
C ARG A 53 11.92 41.68 67.78
N LYS A 54 11.11 42.71 68.02
CA LYS A 54 9.84 42.91 67.31
C LYS A 54 10.07 43.29 65.85
N GLN A 55 11.09 44.10 65.57
CA GLN A 55 11.47 44.48 64.21
C GLN A 55 11.99 43.27 63.40
N GLU A 56 12.83 42.43 64.00
CA GLU A 56 13.30 41.20 63.35
C GLU A 56 12.14 40.22 63.08
N LEU A 57 11.23 40.06 64.05
CA LEU A 57 10.04 39.22 63.86
C LEU A 57 9.15 39.74 62.72
N LEU A 58 8.95 41.06 62.63
CA LEU A 58 8.18 41.68 61.55
C LEU A 58 8.86 41.46 60.19
N ALA A 59 10.19 41.58 60.12
CA ALA A 59 10.94 41.32 58.89
C ALA A 59 10.81 39.85 58.43
N ARG A 60 10.85 38.89 59.37
CA ARG A 60 10.62 37.46 59.07
C ARG A 60 9.20 37.20 58.58
N ILE A 61 8.20 37.83 59.19
CA ILE A 61 6.80 37.72 58.75
C ILE A 61 6.65 38.29 57.33
N ALA A 62 7.21 39.46 57.04
CA ALA A 62 7.15 40.07 55.72
C ALA A 62 7.86 39.20 54.66
N MET A 63 9.01 38.59 55.01
CA MET A 63 9.72 37.67 54.12
C MET A 63 8.88 36.43 53.81
N LEU A 64 8.27 35.81 54.84
CA LEU A 64 7.40 34.63 54.67
C LEU A 64 6.15 34.95 53.85
N GLN A 65 5.52 36.10 54.08
CA GLN A 65 4.38 36.56 53.28
C GLN A 65 4.78 36.78 51.82
N THR A 66 5.96 37.34 51.57
CA THR A 66 6.48 37.51 50.20
C THR A 66 6.72 36.17 49.50
N GLN A 67 7.33 35.22 50.20
CA GLN A 67 7.55 33.87 49.67
C GLN A 67 6.23 33.13 49.40
N LYS A 68 5.24 33.29 50.28
CA LYS A 68 3.89 32.74 50.08
C LYS A 68 3.27 33.27 48.79
N ILE A 69 3.25 34.58 48.59
CA ILE A 69 2.68 35.20 47.38
C ILE A 69 3.39 34.67 46.13
N ARG A 70 4.72 34.59 46.14
CA ARG A 70 5.49 34.09 45.00
C ARG A 70 5.20 32.61 44.69
N LEU A 71 5.04 31.78 45.72
CA LEU A 71 4.71 30.37 45.53
C LEU A 71 3.28 30.21 44.98
N THR A 72 2.33 30.98 45.51
CA THR A 72 0.95 30.98 45.02
C THR A 72 0.89 31.42 43.56
N ASP A 73 1.55 32.51 43.19
CA ASP A 73 1.62 33.00 41.82
C ASP A 73 2.21 31.96 40.85
N TYR A 74 3.30 31.30 41.24
CA TYR A 74 3.88 30.20 40.45
C TYR A 74 2.95 28.98 40.32
N LEU A 75 2.23 28.64 41.39
CA LEU A 75 1.28 27.54 41.39
C LEU A 75 0.09 27.85 40.48
N ASP A 76 -0.42 29.08 40.54
CA ASP A 76 -1.53 29.55 39.71
C ASP A 76 -1.11 29.53 38.23
N GLU A 77 0.06 30.08 37.86
CA GLU A 77 0.60 30.05 36.50
C GLU A 77 0.77 28.63 35.97
N ARG A 78 1.29 27.71 36.79
CA ARG A 78 1.45 26.30 36.40
C ARG A 78 0.11 25.58 36.25
N SER A 79 -0.87 25.92 37.09
CA SER A 79 -2.21 25.34 36.99
C SER A 79 -2.94 25.81 35.73
N GLU A 80 -2.79 27.07 35.36
CA GLU A 80 -3.34 27.64 34.12
C GLU A 80 -2.68 27.00 32.89
N TYR A 81 -1.35 26.89 32.88
CA TYR A 81 -0.62 26.22 31.80
C TYR A 81 -1.06 24.77 31.60
N LEU A 82 -1.20 24.01 32.68
CA LEU A 82 -1.65 22.61 32.60
C LEU A 82 -3.10 22.51 32.11
N THR A 83 -3.95 23.45 32.49
CA THR A 83 -5.34 23.52 32.02
C THR A 83 -5.38 23.80 30.52
N GLN A 84 -4.64 24.81 30.06
CA GLN A 84 -4.54 25.14 28.64
C GLN A 84 -3.97 23.98 27.82
N PHE A 85 -2.93 23.31 28.32
CA PHE A 85 -2.35 22.15 27.66
C PHE A 85 -3.37 21.00 27.54
N ALA A 86 -4.16 20.75 28.58
CA ALA A 86 -5.20 19.72 28.54
C ALA A 86 -6.33 20.08 27.56
N GLU A 87 -6.76 21.33 27.53
CA GLU A 87 -7.78 21.82 26.59
C GLU A 87 -7.30 21.73 25.13
N GLU A 88 -6.06 22.16 24.85
CA GLU A 88 -5.47 22.09 23.52
C GLU A 88 -5.27 20.65 23.06
N ALA A 89 -4.78 19.77 23.94
CA ALA A 89 -4.64 18.35 23.63
C ALA A 89 -6.00 17.68 23.33
N ASN A 90 -7.05 18.01 24.08
CA ASN A 90 -8.39 17.50 23.80
C ASN A 90 -8.90 18.00 22.44
N ALA A 91 -8.73 19.29 22.14
CA ALA A 91 -9.14 19.88 20.87
C ALA A 91 -8.38 19.25 19.68
N GLU A 92 -7.09 18.98 19.83
CA GLU A 92 -6.29 18.32 18.80
C GLU A 92 -6.72 16.86 18.60
N ILE A 93 -7.00 16.12 19.68
CA ILE A 93 -7.51 14.74 19.60
C ILE A 93 -8.88 14.71 18.92
N ASP A 94 -9.79 15.61 19.28
CA ASP A 94 -11.11 15.72 18.66
C ASP A 94 -10.97 16.04 17.16
N GLN A 95 -10.11 16.99 16.80
CA GLN A 95 -9.84 17.35 15.41
C GLN A 95 -9.26 16.16 14.60
N ILE A 96 -8.34 15.40 15.19
CA ILE A 96 -7.78 14.20 14.54
C ILE A 96 -8.87 13.15 14.36
N GLY A 97 -9.70 12.93 15.38
CA GLY A 97 -10.82 12.00 15.33
C GLY A 97 -11.82 12.35 14.23
N GLU A 98 -12.24 13.62 14.15
CA GLU A 98 -13.14 14.12 13.11
C GLU A 98 -12.54 13.99 11.71
N ASN A 99 -11.26 14.36 11.53
CA ASN A 99 -10.60 14.22 10.23
C ASN A 99 -10.47 12.76 9.80
N ALA A 100 -10.12 11.85 10.72
CA ALA A 100 -10.01 10.43 10.42
C ALA A 100 -11.37 9.83 10.01
N LEU A 101 -12.45 10.20 10.70
CA LEU A 101 -13.81 9.79 10.33
C LEU A 101 -14.21 10.33 8.97
N ARG A 102 -13.93 11.60 8.69
CA ARG A 102 -14.21 12.21 7.38
C ARG A 102 -13.46 11.52 6.23
N GLU A 103 -12.18 11.24 6.41
CA GLU A 103 -11.38 10.52 5.41
C GLU A 103 -11.89 9.08 5.20
N LEU A 104 -12.33 8.41 6.27
CA LEU A 104 -12.93 7.08 6.20
C LEU A 104 -14.25 7.10 5.41
N ASP A 105 -15.13 8.05 5.69
CA ASP A 105 -16.40 8.20 5.01
C ASP A 105 -16.22 8.52 3.52
N GLU A 106 -15.26 9.40 3.18
CA GLU A 106 -14.93 9.71 1.79
C GLU A 106 -14.37 8.49 1.05
N ALA A 107 -13.46 7.74 1.68
CA ALA A 107 -12.95 6.50 1.13
C ALA A 107 -14.06 5.45 0.94
N GLY A 108 -14.96 5.33 1.91
CA GLY A 108 -16.13 4.45 1.86
C GLY A 108 -17.05 4.81 0.69
N ALA A 109 -17.40 6.09 0.54
CA ALA A 109 -18.21 6.58 -0.57
C ALA A 109 -17.57 6.30 -1.93
N ARG A 110 -16.25 6.48 -2.05
CA ARG A 110 -15.51 6.18 -3.28
C ARG A 110 -15.50 4.69 -3.62
N ILE A 111 -15.30 3.83 -2.62
CA ILE A 111 -15.34 2.37 -2.81
C ILE A 111 -16.75 1.94 -3.23
N MET A 112 -17.77 2.43 -2.53
CA MET A 112 -19.18 2.12 -2.84
C MET A 112 -19.53 2.55 -4.26
N GLY A 113 -19.20 3.79 -4.65
CA GLY A 113 -19.47 4.26 -6.00
C GLY A 113 -18.75 3.46 -7.08
N ASN A 114 -17.52 3.00 -6.82
CA ASN A 114 -16.80 2.13 -7.75
C ASN A 114 -17.46 0.73 -7.86
N ILE A 115 -17.89 0.15 -6.74
CA ILE A 115 -18.61 -1.14 -6.73
C ILE A 115 -19.93 -1.01 -7.50
N GLU A 116 -20.70 0.06 -7.26
CA GLU A 116 -21.96 0.31 -7.96
C GLU A 116 -21.74 0.47 -9.46
N SER A 117 -20.72 1.23 -9.87
CA SER A 117 -20.37 1.38 -11.30
C SER A 117 -19.96 0.06 -11.96
N GLN A 118 -19.23 -0.81 -11.25
CA GLN A 118 -18.83 -2.12 -11.75
C GLN A 118 -20.01 -3.10 -11.80
N MET A 119 -20.90 -3.04 -10.80
CA MET A 119 -22.13 -3.82 -10.78
C MET A 119 -23.02 -3.46 -11.95
N GLN A 120 -23.22 -2.16 -12.22
CA GLN A 120 -24.02 -1.71 -13.35
C GLN A 120 -23.41 -2.16 -14.68
N ALA A 121 -22.10 -1.96 -14.87
CA ALA A 121 -21.41 -2.43 -16.08
C ALA A 121 -21.51 -3.96 -16.24
N PHE A 122 -21.47 -4.70 -15.13
CA PHE A 122 -21.67 -6.14 -15.13
C PHE A 122 -23.09 -6.53 -15.52
N GLU A 123 -24.11 -5.87 -14.96
CA GLU A 123 -25.52 -6.08 -15.29
C GLU A 123 -25.79 -5.81 -16.78
N GLU A 124 -25.33 -4.66 -17.30
CA GLU A 124 -25.42 -4.32 -18.73
C GLU A 124 -24.71 -5.37 -19.60
N SER A 125 -23.53 -5.85 -19.19
CA SER A 125 -22.81 -6.90 -19.93
C SER A 125 -23.51 -8.26 -19.88
N MET A 126 -24.17 -8.58 -18.76
CA MET A 126 -24.88 -9.84 -18.58
C MET A 126 -26.15 -9.87 -19.43
N GLU A 127 -26.88 -8.76 -19.49
CA GLU A 127 -28.05 -8.63 -20.37
C GLU A 127 -27.65 -8.74 -21.85
N MET A 128 -26.56 -8.08 -22.25
CA MET A 128 -26.02 -8.18 -23.61
C MET A 128 -25.60 -9.61 -23.97
N ASN A 129 -24.85 -10.28 -23.08
CA ASN A 129 -24.42 -11.67 -23.27
C ASN A 129 -25.60 -12.64 -23.35
N LYS A 130 -26.67 -12.39 -22.58
CA LYS A 130 -27.89 -13.20 -22.64
C LYS A 130 -28.55 -13.09 -24.02
N MET A 131 -28.70 -11.87 -24.53
CA MET A 131 -29.26 -11.62 -25.86
C MET A 131 -28.40 -12.26 -26.97
N GLU A 132 -27.09 -12.12 -26.89
CA GLU A 132 -26.15 -12.76 -27.84
C GLU A 132 -26.28 -14.29 -27.81
N ASN A 133 -26.37 -14.89 -26.62
CA ASN A 133 -26.56 -16.34 -26.48
C ASN A 133 -27.90 -16.81 -27.05
N GLU A 134 -29.01 -16.08 -26.82
CA GLU A 134 -30.31 -16.41 -27.40
C GLU A 134 -30.28 -16.36 -28.94
N GLU A 135 -29.60 -15.37 -29.52
CA GLU A 135 -29.40 -15.31 -30.97
C GLU A 135 -28.52 -16.44 -31.50
N ASN A 136 -27.44 -16.77 -30.79
CA ASN A 136 -26.55 -17.85 -31.16
C ASN A 136 -27.25 -19.21 -31.07
N GLU A 137 -28.08 -19.43 -30.05
CA GLU A 137 -28.87 -20.65 -29.90
C GLU A 137 -29.88 -20.80 -31.05
N LYS A 138 -30.52 -19.71 -31.46
CA LYS A 138 -31.40 -19.71 -32.64
C LYS A 138 -30.64 -20.07 -33.92
N LYS A 139 -29.46 -19.46 -34.16
CA LYS A 139 -28.63 -19.79 -35.32
C LYS A 139 -28.23 -21.26 -35.33
N VAL A 140 -27.85 -21.82 -34.18
CA VAL A 140 -27.51 -23.23 -34.04
C VAL A 140 -28.72 -24.12 -34.36
N ALA A 141 -29.91 -23.79 -33.87
CA ALA A 141 -31.14 -24.52 -34.19
C ALA A 141 -31.48 -24.46 -35.68
N ASP A 142 -31.33 -23.29 -36.33
CA ASP A 142 -31.54 -23.13 -37.77
C ASP A 142 -30.52 -23.93 -38.60
N PHE A 143 -29.27 -24.01 -38.14
CA PHE A 143 -28.23 -24.86 -38.75
C PHE A 143 -28.53 -26.34 -38.61
N GLU A 144 -28.97 -26.79 -37.43
CA GLU A 144 -29.32 -28.19 -37.20
C GLU A 144 -30.51 -28.63 -38.06
N GLY A 145 -31.54 -27.77 -38.19
CA GLY A 145 -32.66 -28.00 -39.10
C GLY A 145 -32.25 -28.07 -40.58
N GLN A 146 -31.30 -27.22 -41.00
CA GLN A 146 -30.73 -27.30 -42.35
C GLN A 146 -29.96 -28.61 -42.57
N ILE A 147 -29.12 -29.04 -41.62
CA ILE A 147 -28.40 -30.31 -41.71
C ILE A 147 -29.36 -31.49 -41.77
N GLU A 148 -30.40 -31.51 -40.96
CA GLU A 148 -31.39 -32.59 -40.97
C GLU A 148 -32.11 -32.67 -42.32
N LYS A 149 -32.48 -31.51 -42.88
CA LYS A 149 -33.08 -31.42 -44.22
C LYS A 149 -32.12 -31.86 -45.32
N ASP A 150 -30.88 -31.38 -45.32
CA ASP A 150 -29.84 -31.75 -46.30
C ASP A 150 -29.47 -33.24 -46.23
N ARG A 151 -29.51 -33.83 -45.03
CA ARG A 151 -29.33 -35.27 -44.82
C ARG A 151 -30.51 -36.07 -45.39
N ASN A 152 -31.74 -35.62 -45.15
CA ASN A 152 -32.95 -36.26 -45.71
C ASN A 152 -33.05 -36.11 -47.23
N GLU A 153 -32.57 -35.01 -47.79
CA GLU A 153 -32.56 -34.74 -49.23
C GLU A 153 -31.36 -35.40 -49.95
N GLY A 154 -30.46 -36.07 -49.22
CA GLY A 154 -29.28 -36.73 -49.79
C GLY A 154 -28.27 -35.77 -50.43
N LEU A 155 -28.42 -34.46 -50.19
CA LEU A 155 -27.58 -33.39 -50.75
C LEU A 155 -26.15 -33.45 -50.21
N PHE A 156 -25.98 -33.92 -48.97
CA PHE A 156 -24.67 -34.11 -48.34
C PHE A 156 -23.76 -35.05 -49.14
N PHE A 157 -24.33 -36.08 -49.77
CA PHE A 157 -23.58 -37.04 -50.59
C PHE A 157 -23.50 -36.64 -52.07
N LYS A 158 -24.42 -35.80 -52.57
CA LYS A 158 -24.36 -35.26 -53.92
C LYS A 158 -23.13 -34.37 -54.13
N ASN A 159 -22.77 -33.56 -53.13
CA ASN A 159 -21.56 -32.75 -53.16
C ASN A 159 -20.25 -33.55 -52.99
N LEU A 160 -20.32 -34.77 -52.42
CA LEU A 160 -19.16 -35.69 -52.33
C LEU A 160 -18.98 -36.56 -53.58
N GLY A 161 -20.04 -36.76 -54.36
CA GLY A 161 -20.01 -37.53 -55.62
C GLY A 161 -19.50 -36.75 -56.83
N GLU A 162 -19.46 -35.42 -56.76
CA GLU A 162 -18.95 -34.56 -57.83
C GLU A 162 -17.41 -34.47 -57.76
N LYS A 163 -16.74 -35.57 -58.11
CA LYS A 163 -15.30 -35.60 -58.35
C LYS A 163 -14.96 -34.61 -59.47
N ARG A 164 -14.51 -33.40 -59.13
CA ARG A 164 -13.61 -32.67 -60.04
C ARG A 164 -12.35 -33.52 -60.21
N PRO A 165 -11.81 -33.71 -61.43
CA PRO A 165 -10.58 -34.47 -61.62
C PRO A 165 -9.46 -33.73 -60.88
N VAL A 166 -9.15 -34.21 -59.67
CA VAL A 166 -8.00 -33.74 -58.90
C VAL A 166 -6.78 -34.35 -59.57
N ASP A 167 -6.03 -33.48 -60.24
CA ASP A 167 -4.72 -33.75 -60.83
C ASP A 167 -3.79 -34.29 -59.72
N GLU A 168 -3.47 -35.59 -59.77
CA GLU A 168 -2.67 -36.28 -58.74
C GLU A 168 -1.31 -35.62 -58.49
N GLY A 169 -0.79 -34.88 -59.47
CA GLY A 169 0.41 -34.06 -59.33
C GLY A 169 0.24 -32.94 -58.31
N LYS A 170 -0.87 -32.20 -58.37
CA LYS A 170 -1.17 -31.10 -57.44
C LYS A 170 -1.49 -31.61 -56.04
N ALA A 171 -2.15 -32.76 -55.92
CA ALA A 171 -2.43 -33.36 -54.62
C ALA A 171 -1.15 -33.86 -53.90
N LYS A 172 -0.18 -34.40 -54.65
CA LYS A 172 1.13 -34.77 -54.08
C LYS A 172 1.95 -33.53 -53.71
N GLU A 173 1.88 -32.48 -54.51
CA GLU A 173 2.56 -31.20 -54.24
C GLU A 173 1.96 -30.49 -53.01
N GLU A 174 0.64 -30.51 -52.85
CA GLU A 174 -0.05 -30.02 -51.65
C GLU A 174 0.23 -30.87 -50.42
N ALA A 175 0.32 -32.21 -50.56
CA ALA A 175 0.71 -33.09 -49.47
C ALA A 175 2.17 -32.89 -49.04
N GLU A 176 3.09 -32.65 -49.97
CA GLU A 176 4.46 -32.26 -49.63
C GLU A 176 4.53 -30.88 -49.00
N LYS A 177 3.73 -29.92 -49.46
CA LYS A 177 3.62 -28.60 -48.85
C LYS A 177 3.04 -28.67 -47.45
N ILE A 178 2.04 -29.52 -47.20
CA ILE A 178 1.51 -29.80 -45.86
C ILE A 178 2.56 -30.53 -45.01
N ARG A 179 3.33 -31.46 -45.57
CA ARG A 179 4.44 -32.13 -44.86
C ARG A 179 5.55 -31.15 -44.50
N GLU A 180 5.90 -30.21 -45.37
CA GLU A 180 6.85 -29.14 -45.10
C GLU A 180 6.32 -28.13 -44.08
N LEU A 181 5.05 -27.71 -44.18
CA LEU A 181 4.40 -26.86 -43.20
C LEU A 181 4.32 -27.56 -41.83
N THR A 182 4.08 -28.88 -41.82
CA THR A 182 4.09 -29.69 -40.60
C THR A 182 5.51 -29.85 -40.06
N LYS A 183 6.53 -30.01 -40.90
CA LYS A 183 7.96 -30.05 -40.49
C LYS A 183 8.44 -28.69 -39.95
N LYS A 184 7.98 -27.59 -40.55
CA LYS A 184 8.26 -26.21 -40.12
C LYS A 184 7.45 -25.79 -38.88
N SER A 185 6.26 -26.37 -38.68
CA SER A 185 5.42 -26.22 -37.48
C SER A 185 5.83 -27.14 -36.33
N ALA A 186 6.40 -28.32 -36.63
CA ALA A 186 6.89 -29.29 -35.66
C ALA A 186 8.21 -28.85 -34.99
N GLY A 187 8.99 -27.99 -35.64
CA GLY A 187 10.19 -27.37 -35.07
C GLY A 187 9.91 -25.99 -34.47
N SER A 188 8.88 -25.88 -33.62
CA SER A 188 8.41 -24.58 -33.19
C SER A 188 9.21 -24.02 -32.01
N VAL A 189 9.91 -22.92 -32.27
CA VAL A 189 10.47 -22.00 -31.28
C VAL A 189 9.48 -21.71 -30.13
N ILE A 190 8.17 -21.76 -30.41
CA ILE A 190 7.10 -21.56 -29.43
C ILE A 190 7.06 -22.68 -28.39
N ARG A 191 7.18 -23.96 -28.78
CA ARG A 191 7.17 -25.09 -27.83
C ARG A 191 8.36 -25.02 -26.89
N ARG A 192 9.56 -24.76 -27.43
CA ARG A 192 10.78 -24.52 -26.64
C ARG A 192 10.62 -23.34 -25.68
N ASN A 193 10.03 -22.23 -26.13
CA ASN A 193 9.82 -21.07 -25.28
C ASN A 193 8.85 -21.38 -24.13
N ILE A 194 7.82 -22.21 -24.37
CA ILE A 194 6.90 -22.68 -23.33
C ILE A 194 7.65 -23.50 -22.27
N TYR A 195 8.51 -24.46 -22.65
CA TYR A 195 9.29 -25.22 -21.65
C TYR A 195 10.26 -24.33 -20.88
N ILE A 196 10.91 -23.36 -21.54
CA ILE A 196 11.82 -22.42 -20.85
C ILE A 196 11.05 -21.58 -19.83
N VAL A 197 9.85 -21.08 -20.18
CA VAL A 197 8.99 -20.34 -19.26
C VAL A 197 8.53 -21.21 -18.10
N LEU A 198 8.10 -22.45 -18.35
CA LEU A 198 7.69 -23.40 -17.31
C LEU A 198 8.85 -23.77 -16.37
N ILE A 199 10.05 -24.01 -16.90
CA ILE A 199 11.26 -24.24 -16.11
C ILE A 199 11.55 -23.01 -15.24
N GLY A 200 11.46 -21.80 -15.80
CA GLY A 200 11.62 -20.56 -15.05
C GLY A 200 10.63 -20.41 -13.90
N LEU A 201 9.35 -20.72 -14.14
CA LEU A 201 8.30 -20.70 -13.11
C LEU A 201 8.60 -21.68 -11.96
N VAL A 202 9.03 -22.90 -12.29
CA VAL A 202 9.37 -23.93 -11.31
C VAL A 202 10.60 -23.54 -10.48
N VAL A 203 11.63 -22.95 -11.11
CA VAL A 203 12.83 -22.47 -10.39
C VAL A 203 12.49 -21.33 -9.43
N ILE A 204 11.62 -20.40 -9.83
CA ILE A 204 11.13 -19.33 -8.94
C ILE A 204 10.36 -19.94 -7.75
N GLY A 205 9.49 -20.93 -8.00
CA GLY A 205 8.76 -21.63 -6.94
C GLY A 205 9.67 -22.38 -5.96
N ILE A 206 10.80 -22.93 -6.42
CA ILE A 206 11.80 -23.55 -5.56
C ILE A 206 12.53 -22.49 -4.70
N ALA A 207 12.89 -21.35 -5.29
CA ALA A 207 13.53 -20.24 -4.57
C ALA A 207 12.61 -19.66 -3.48
N ASP A 208 11.31 -19.51 -3.76
CA ASP A 208 10.31 -19.07 -2.78
C ASP A 208 10.14 -20.06 -1.61
N ALA A 209 10.07 -21.36 -1.93
CA ALA A 209 9.93 -22.43 -0.94
C ALA A 209 11.20 -22.64 -0.07
N THR A 210 12.37 -22.18 -0.52
CA THR A 210 13.66 -22.38 0.18
C THR A 210 14.22 -21.13 0.85
N ILE A 211 14.00 -19.94 0.29
CA ILE A 211 14.62 -18.68 0.74
C ILE A 211 13.61 -17.81 1.50
N PHE A 212 12.35 -17.74 1.05
CA PHE A 212 11.35 -16.83 1.63
C PHE A 212 10.48 -17.48 2.72
N SER A 213 10.45 -18.81 2.77
CA SER A 213 9.69 -19.57 3.78
C SER A 213 10.57 -19.99 4.96
N PHE A 214 10.24 -19.55 6.18
CA PHE A 214 11.00 -19.82 7.42
C PHE A 214 10.98 -21.31 7.84
N THR A 215 10.07 -22.10 7.28
CA THR A 215 9.97 -23.56 7.43
C THR A 215 10.03 -24.22 6.06
N PRO A 216 11.17 -24.81 5.66
CA PRO A 216 11.29 -25.43 4.34
C PRO A 216 10.42 -26.69 4.27
N ASP A 217 9.39 -26.66 3.42
CA ASP A 217 8.57 -27.83 3.11
C ASP A 217 9.32 -28.76 2.14
N TRP A 218 10.17 -29.64 2.69
CA TRP A 218 10.95 -30.63 1.93
C TRP A 218 10.10 -31.50 0.98
N ARG A 219 8.82 -31.71 1.32
CA ARG A 219 7.87 -32.41 0.45
C ARG A 219 7.55 -31.62 -0.83
N LYS A 220 7.34 -30.31 -0.73
CA LYS A 220 7.06 -29.43 -1.88
C LYS A 220 8.29 -29.27 -2.75
N ILE A 221 9.46 -29.14 -2.14
CA ILE A 221 10.76 -29.10 -2.84
C ILE A 221 11.01 -30.39 -3.60
N GLY A 222 10.73 -31.55 -2.99
CA GLY A 222 10.86 -32.86 -3.66
C GLY A 222 9.94 -32.99 -4.87
N VAL A 223 8.67 -32.59 -4.74
CA VAL A 223 7.71 -32.63 -5.86
C VAL A 223 8.11 -31.69 -6.99
N LEU A 224 8.51 -30.45 -6.67
CA LEU A 224 8.98 -29.48 -7.68
C LEU A 224 10.28 -29.94 -8.35
N GLY A 225 11.18 -30.60 -7.61
CA GLY A 225 12.40 -31.18 -8.15
C GLY A 225 12.14 -32.28 -9.18
N VAL A 226 11.20 -33.19 -8.91
CA VAL A 226 10.82 -34.25 -9.87
C VAL A 226 10.21 -33.65 -11.14
N ILE A 227 9.35 -32.64 -10.99
CA ILE A 227 8.73 -31.94 -12.13
C ILE A 227 9.79 -31.23 -12.98
N LEU A 228 10.79 -30.59 -12.33
CA LEU A 228 11.89 -29.92 -13.01
C LEU A 228 12.72 -30.90 -13.85
N VAL A 229 13.07 -32.06 -13.30
CA VAL A 229 13.80 -33.11 -14.03
C VAL A 229 13.00 -33.62 -15.24
N GLY A 230 11.69 -33.76 -15.10
CA GLY A 230 10.80 -34.12 -16.21
C GLY A 230 10.82 -33.09 -17.34
N LEU A 231 10.72 -31.80 -17.00
CA LEU A 231 10.74 -30.70 -17.98
C LEU A 231 12.10 -30.57 -18.69
N ILE A 232 13.21 -30.75 -17.97
CA ILE A 232 14.55 -30.74 -18.56
C ILE A 232 14.72 -31.92 -19.53
N THR A 233 14.20 -33.10 -19.17
CA THR A 233 14.24 -34.28 -20.05
C THR A 233 13.44 -34.05 -21.35
N GLN A 234 12.26 -33.43 -21.25
CA GLN A 234 11.46 -33.03 -22.42
C GLN A 234 12.20 -32.00 -23.29
N LEU A 235 12.84 -31.01 -22.68
CA LEU A 235 13.63 -29.99 -23.38
C LEU A 235 14.81 -30.61 -24.15
N VAL A 236 15.53 -31.56 -23.53
CA VAL A 236 16.67 -32.25 -24.14
C VAL A 236 16.21 -33.15 -25.28
N TYR A 237 15.10 -33.88 -25.12
CA TYR A 237 14.53 -34.71 -26.18
C TYR A 237 14.12 -33.88 -27.41
N GLU A 238 13.53 -32.71 -27.21
CA GLU A 238 13.21 -31.79 -28.30
C GLU A 238 14.48 -31.25 -28.98
N GLN A 239 15.53 -30.94 -28.22
CA GLN A 239 16.82 -30.52 -28.78
C GLN A 239 17.51 -31.64 -29.57
N SER A 240 17.45 -32.90 -29.10
CA SER A 240 18.09 -34.02 -29.78
C SER A 240 17.40 -34.33 -31.10
N MET A 241 16.06 -34.34 -31.13
CA MET A 241 15.26 -34.49 -32.35
C MET A 241 15.57 -33.39 -33.37
N LEU A 242 15.67 -32.13 -32.93
CA LEU A 242 16.06 -31.02 -33.81
C LEU A 242 17.48 -31.19 -34.35
N SER A 243 18.44 -31.62 -33.51
CA SER A 243 19.83 -31.84 -33.94
C SER A 243 19.99 -32.98 -34.95
N GLU A 244 19.12 -33.99 -34.86
CA GLU A 244 19.08 -35.12 -35.79
C GLU A 244 18.53 -34.67 -37.15
N THR A 245 17.48 -33.84 -37.14
CA THR A 245 16.96 -33.22 -38.38
C THR A 245 17.93 -32.24 -39.05
N ASP A 246 18.81 -31.58 -38.29
CA ASP A 246 19.84 -30.66 -38.82
C ASP A 246 21.09 -31.40 -39.35
N LYS A 247 21.30 -32.65 -38.94
CA LYS A 247 22.37 -33.51 -39.46
C LYS A 247 21.98 -34.22 -40.76
N GLU A 248 20.70 -34.57 -40.93
CA GLU A 248 20.18 -35.13 -42.18
C GLU A 248 20.10 -34.07 -43.30
N SER A 249 19.83 -32.80 -42.98
CA SER A 249 19.81 -31.70 -43.96
C SER A 249 21.19 -31.30 -44.50
N ARG A 250 22.29 -31.65 -43.80
CA ARG A 250 23.68 -31.38 -44.23
C ARG A 250 24.36 -32.54 -44.96
N ARG A 251 23.70 -33.70 -45.08
CA ARG A 251 24.23 -34.89 -45.75
C ARG A 251 23.57 -35.19 -47.10
N GLN A 252 22.62 -34.38 -47.53
CA GLN A 252 22.07 -34.37 -48.90
C GLN A 252 22.74 -33.29 -49.74
#